data_AF-A0A2N2YW16-F1
#
_entry.id   AF-A0A2N2YW16-F1
#
_cell.length_a   1.000
_cell.length_b   1.000
_cell.length_c   1.000
_cell.angle_alpha   90.00
_cell.angle_beta   90.00
_cell.angle_gamma   90.00
#
_symmetry.space_group_name_H-M   'P 1'
#
loop_
_entity.id
_entity.type
_entity.pdbx_description
1 polymer ?
#
loop_
_entity_poly.entity_id
_entity_poly.type
_entity_poly.pdbx_seq_one_letter_code
_entity_poly.pdbx_strand_id
1 'polypeptide(L)'
;MIFGNLNHLMNIMNMISRRRWFLFCLAVIVIITITAALFKVKNPAKSQFSLQVIQLDGGWGYEILADNKAYISQKYIPAIEGNHFFDNKNDARKVGRLVLDKLQCKLSPTISKEDLVKLKILKNELK
;
A
#
# COMPACT_ATOMS: atom_id res chain seq x y z
N MET A 1 -47.28 -35.42 -47.87
CA MET A 1 -47.45 -34.84 -46.51
C MET A 1 -46.15 -35.02 -45.72
N ILE A 2 -45.13 -34.15 -45.91
CA ILE A 2 -43.84 -34.26 -45.18
C ILE A 2 -43.36 -32.89 -44.66
N PHE A 3 -43.83 -31.77 -45.24
CA PHE A 3 -43.39 -30.41 -44.88
C PHE A 3 -43.82 -29.90 -43.48
N GLY A 4 -44.85 -30.49 -42.85
CA GLY A 4 -45.30 -30.07 -41.52
C GLY A 4 -44.34 -30.46 -40.38
N ASN A 5 -43.55 -31.53 -40.56
CA ASN A 5 -42.67 -32.05 -39.51
C ASN A 5 -41.36 -31.24 -39.37
N LEU A 6 -40.86 -30.68 -40.47
CA LEU A 6 -39.63 -29.88 -40.47
C LEU A 6 -39.78 -28.56 -39.70
N ASN A 7 -40.90 -27.86 -39.85
CA ASN A 7 -41.11 -26.58 -39.17
C ASN A 7 -41.18 -26.74 -37.64
N HIS A 8 -41.75 -27.86 -37.17
CA HIS A 8 -41.81 -28.19 -35.75
C HIS A 8 -40.43 -28.54 -35.18
N LEU A 9 -39.64 -29.35 -35.90
CA LEU A 9 -38.26 -29.69 -35.53
C LEU A 9 -37.35 -28.45 -35.53
N MET A 10 -37.53 -27.55 -36.51
CA MET A 10 -36.76 -26.32 -36.62
C MET A 10 -37.04 -25.35 -35.45
N ASN A 11 -38.28 -25.33 -34.93
CA ASN A 11 -38.63 -24.52 -33.77
C ASN A 11 -38.07 -25.10 -32.46
N ILE A 12 -38.06 -26.43 -32.30
CA ILE A 12 -37.46 -27.12 -31.14
C ILE A 12 -35.93 -26.96 -31.13
N MET A 13 -35.27 -27.15 -32.28
CA MET A 13 -33.82 -26.95 -32.43
C MET A 13 -33.42 -25.51 -32.10
N ASN A 14 -34.21 -24.52 -32.53
CA ASN A 14 -33.99 -23.10 -32.21
C ASN A 14 -34.25 -22.75 -30.73
N MET A 15 -35.09 -23.51 -30.02
CA MET A 15 -35.35 -23.31 -28.59
C MET A 15 -34.23 -23.93 -27.72
N ILE A 16 -33.67 -25.06 -28.13
CA ILE A 16 -32.56 -25.73 -27.44
C ILE A 16 -31.24 -24.96 -27.62
N SER A 17 -30.95 -24.46 -28.83
CA SER A 17 -29.77 -23.63 -29.10
C SER A 17 -29.82 -22.30 -28.34
N ARG A 18 -30.99 -21.65 -28.26
CA ARG A 18 -31.21 -20.45 -27.46
C ARG A 18 -30.99 -20.71 -25.97
N ARG A 19 -31.53 -21.80 -25.40
CA ARG A 19 -31.30 -22.18 -23.98
C ARG A 19 -29.83 -22.44 -23.68
N ARG A 20 -29.09 -23.10 -24.59
CA ARG A 20 -27.65 -23.34 -24.45
C ARG A 20 -26.84 -22.03 -24.51
N TRP A 21 -27.23 -21.10 -25.38
CA TRP A 21 -26.65 -19.77 -25.45
C TRP A 21 -26.88 -18.97 -24.16
N PHE A 22 -28.11 -19.00 -23.61
CA PHE A 22 -28.41 -18.38 -22.32
C PHE A 22 -27.58 -18.98 -21.17
N LEU A 23 -27.42 -20.31 -21.11
CA LEU A 23 -26.59 -20.97 -20.10
C LEU A 23 -25.11 -20.60 -20.25
N PHE A 24 -24.61 -20.45 -21.48
CA PHE A 24 -23.24 -19.98 -21.75
C PHE A 24 -23.05 -18.53 -21.28
N CYS A 25 -23.97 -17.62 -21.59
CA CYS A 25 -23.93 -16.24 -21.10
C CYS A 25 -23.96 -16.17 -19.58
N LEU A 26 -24.81 -16.99 -18.93
CA LEU A 26 -24.88 -17.07 -17.47
C LEU A 26 -23.54 -17.54 -16.86
N ALA A 27 -22.92 -18.57 -17.44
CA ALA A 27 -21.61 -19.06 -16.99
C ALA A 27 -20.51 -17.99 -17.15
N VAL A 28 -20.51 -17.23 -18.25
CA VAL A 28 -19.57 -16.11 -18.47
C VAL A 28 -19.79 -15.01 -17.43
N ILE A 29 -21.04 -14.67 -17.11
CA ILE A 29 -21.36 -13.68 -16.06
C ILE A 29 -20.86 -14.18 -14.69
N VAL A 30 -21.06 -15.45 -14.36
CA VAL A 30 -20.54 -16.05 -13.12
C VAL A 30 -19.01 -15.98 -13.08
N ILE A 31 -18.32 -16.30 -14.18
CA ILE A 31 -16.85 -16.18 -14.27
C ILE A 31 -16.39 -14.73 -14.10
N ILE A 32 -17.08 -13.75 -14.70
CA ILE A 32 -16.77 -12.32 -14.56
C ILE A 32 -16.96 -11.87 -13.10
N THR A 33 -18.04 -12.30 -12.45
CA THR A 33 -18.29 -11.95 -11.04
C THR A 33 -17.26 -12.57 -10.10
N ILE A 34 -16.84 -13.82 -10.34
CA ILE A 34 -15.80 -14.50 -9.56
C ILE A 34 -14.44 -13.82 -9.77
N THR A 35 -14.06 -13.51 -11.01
CA THR A 35 -12.78 -12.84 -11.30
C THR A 35 -12.73 -11.44 -10.70
N ALA A 36 -13.82 -10.67 -10.75
CA ALA A 36 -13.92 -9.36 -10.08
C ALA A 36 -13.84 -9.47 -8.54
N ALA A 37 -14.47 -10.48 -7.94
CA ALA A 37 -14.40 -10.73 -6.51
C ALA A 37 -12.97 -11.07 -6.06
N LEU A 38 -12.26 -11.94 -6.79
CA LEU A 38 -10.86 -12.27 -6.51
C LEU A 38 -9.93 -11.06 -6.67
N PHE A 39 -10.23 -10.14 -7.60
CA PHE A 39 -9.45 -8.92 -7.79
C PHE A 39 -9.61 -7.93 -6.63
N LYS A 40 -10.81 -7.83 -6.02
CA LYS A 40 -11.05 -6.98 -4.84
C LYS A 40 -10.35 -7.44 -3.56
N VAL A 41 -9.95 -8.71 -3.48
CA VAL A 41 -9.27 -9.29 -2.30
C VAL A 41 -7.76 -8.97 -2.28
N LYS A 42 -7.18 -8.49 -3.39
CA LYS A 42 -5.78 -8.04 -3.43
C LYS A 42 -5.64 -6.57 -2.97
N ASN A 43 -6.10 -6.26 -1.77
CA ASN A 43 -5.48 -5.20 -0.99
C ASN A 43 -4.59 -5.91 0.03
N PRO A 44 -3.30 -6.16 -0.26
CA PRO A 44 -2.40 -6.50 0.83
C PRO A 44 -2.52 -5.35 1.81
N ALA A 45 -2.94 -5.64 3.05
CA ALA A 45 -2.91 -4.67 4.12
C ALA A 45 -1.48 -4.13 4.15
N LYS A 46 -1.27 -2.97 3.55
CA LYS A 46 0.02 -2.29 3.54
C LYS A 46 0.20 -1.97 5.01
N SER A 47 1.10 -2.67 5.71
CA SER A 47 1.34 -2.46 7.14
C SER A 47 1.40 -0.96 7.36
N GLN A 48 0.41 -0.44 8.09
CA GLN A 48 0.13 0.98 8.04
C GLN A 48 1.13 1.65 8.96
N PHE A 49 2.31 1.95 8.41
CA PHE A 49 3.33 2.67 9.15
C PHE A 49 2.81 4.08 9.43
N SER A 50 2.93 4.53 10.67
CA SER A 50 2.57 5.89 11.09
C SER A 50 3.72 6.51 11.86
N LEU A 51 3.85 7.84 11.76
CA LEU A 51 4.90 8.60 12.42
C LEU A 51 4.33 9.32 13.65
N GLN A 52 4.96 9.13 14.79
CA GLN A 52 4.72 9.88 16.02
C GLN A 52 5.98 10.66 16.39
N VAL A 53 5.82 11.90 16.84
CA VAL A 53 6.93 12.71 17.36
C VAL A 53 6.78 12.79 18.86
N ILE A 54 7.83 12.40 19.59
CA ILE A 54 7.83 12.30 21.05
C ILE A 54 8.71 13.39 21.65
N GLN A 55 8.29 13.91 22.80
CA GLN A 55 9.08 14.82 23.61
C GLN A 55 9.86 14.01 24.65
N LEU A 56 11.13 14.34 24.82
CA LEU A 56 12.08 13.70 25.73
C LEU A 56 12.66 14.77 26.66
N ASP A 57 13.18 14.37 27.82
CA ASP A 57 13.74 15.32 28.81
C ASP A 57 14.87 16.19 28.23
N GLY A 58 15.58 15.69 27.21
CA GLY A 58 16.69 16.36 26.53
C GLY A 58 16.36 16.93 25.14
N GLY A 59 15.10 16.87 24.66
CA GLY A 59 14.73 17.38 23.35
C GLY A 59 13.59 16.61 22.69
N TRP A 60 13.71 16.35 21.39
CA TRP A 60 12.71 15.64 20.59
C TRP A 60 13.27 14.36 19.99
N GLY A 61 12.39 13.40 19.77
CA GLY A 61 12.64 12.17 19.03
C GLY A 61 11.43 11.79 18.19
N TYR A 62 11.51 10.70 17.44
CA TYR A 62 10.38 10.18 16.69
C TYR A 62 10.27 8.67 16.81
N GLU A 63 9.04 8.19 16.63
CA GLU A 63 8.73 6.77 16.56
C GLU A 63 7.93 6.48 15.29
N ILE A 64 8.23 5.36 14.67
CA ILE A 64 7.41 4.81 13.60
C ILE A 64 6.67 3.61 14.17
N LEU A 65 5.35 3.65 14.10
CA LEU A 65 4.48 2.58 14.57
C LEU A 65 4.10 1.69 13.39
N ALA A 66 4.14 0.37 13.58
CA ALA A 66 3.52 -0.61 12.70
C ALA A 66 2.38 -1.26 13.47
N ASP A 67 1.15 -1.18 12.95
CA ASP A 67 -0.05 -1.74 13.59
C ASP A 67 -0.19 -1.31 15.07
N ASN A 68 0.00 0.00 15.31
CA ASN A 68 -0.02 0.65 16.62
C ASN A 68 1.07 0.21 17.62
N LYS A 69 2.09 -0.51 17.19
CA LYS A 69 3.27 -0.88 18.01
C LYS A 69 4.51 -0.17 17.51
N ALA A 70 5.36 0.29 18.43
CA ALA A 70 6.64 0.93 18.06
C ALA A 70 7.52 -0.05 17.27
N TYR A 71 7.79 0.31 16.01
CA TYR A 71 8.62 -0.44 15.08
C TYR A 71 10.03 0.16 15.01
N ILE A 72 10.14 1.48 15.00
CA ILE A 72 11.40 2.22 15.13
C ILE A 72 11.20 3.29 16.20
N SER A 73 12.13 3.40 17.14
CA SER A 73 12.16 4.49 18.12
C SER A 73 13.53 5.15 18.08
N GLN A 74 13.55 6.40 17.63
CA GLN A 74 14.77 7.16 17.41
C GLN A 74 14.79 8.39 18.30
N LYS A 75 15.57 8.30 19.38
CA LYS A 75 15.77 9.38 20.35
C LYS A 75 16.80 10.41 19.89
N TYR A 76 17.82 9.96 19.14
CA TYR A 76 18.98 10.77 18.75
C TYR A 76 19.05 10.97 17.24
N ILE A 77 19.75 12.02 16.80
CA ILE A 77 19.92 12.32 15.38
C ILE A 77 20.74 11.20 14.70
N PRO A 78 20.18 10.50 13.68
CA PRO A 78 20.91 9.44 12.98
C PRO A 78 22.12 10.00 12.21
N ALA A 79 23.14 9.19 11.95
CA ALA A 79 24.35 9.56 11.20
C ALA A 79 25.22 10.70 11.80
N ILE A 80 24.90 11.16 13.01
CA ILE A 80 25.77 12.01 13.83
C ILE A 80 26.29 11.15 14.98
N GLU A 81 27.59 11.20 15.26
CA GLU A 81 28.16 10.53 16.42
C GLU A 81 27.79 11.28 17.70
N GLY A 82 27.44 10.55 18.76
CA GLY A 82 27.04 11.10 20.05
C GLY A 82 25.53 11.06 20.30
N ASN A 83 25.12 11.40 21.53
CA ASN A 83 23.74 11.35 21.99
C ASN A 83 23.05 12.71 21.84
N HIS A 84 22.97 13.19 20.59
CA HIS A 84 22.32 14.47 20.28
C HIS A 84 20.83 14.26 20.03
N PHE A 85 19.97 14.86 20.86
CA PHE A 85 18.54 14.93 20.61
C PHE A 85 18.23 15.92 19.47
N PHE A 86 17.03 15.85 18.90
CA PHE A 86 16.56 16.90 18.02
C PHE A 86 16.17 18.13 18.84
N ASP A 87 16.70 19.31 18.49
CA ASP A 87 16.39 20.56 19.20
C ASP A 87 14.91 20.96 19.07
N ASN A 88 14.30 20.62 17.94
CA ASN A 88 12.94 21.01 17.64
C ASN A 88 12.10 19.85 17.08
N LYS A 89 10.79 19.90 17.40
CA LYS A 89 9.79 18.93 16.96
C LYS A 89 9.74 18.78 15.44
N ASN A 90 10.01 19.86 14.70
CA ASN A 90 9.88 19.88 13.26
C ASN A 90 10.99 19.08 12.57
N ASP A 91 12.21 19.12 13.08
CA ASP A 91 13.33 18.38 12.52
C ASP A 91 13.22 16.89 12.81
N ALA A 92 12.82 16.51 14.04
CA ALA A 92 12.44 15.14 14.36
C ALA A 92 11.33 14.63 13.41
N ARG A 93 10.32 15.46 13.14
CA ARG A 93 9.24 15.13 12.18
C ARG A 93 9.76 14.94 10.76
N LYS A 94 10.64 15.82 10.26
CA LYS A 94 11.19 15.73 8.90
C LYS A 94 11.98 14.45 8.70
N VAL A 95 12.87 14.11 9.65
CA VAL A 95 13.66 12.86 9.57
C VAL A 95 12.75 11.66 9.69
N GLY A 96 11.85 11.64 10.67
CA GLY A 96 10.92 10.54 10.84
C GLY A 96 10.02 10.32 9.61
N ARG A 97 9.64 11.40 8.91
CA ARG A 97 8.88 11.32 7.67
C ARG A 97 9.70 10.72 6.53
N LEU A 98 10.97 11.10 6.40
CA LEU A 98 11.87 10.51 5.42
C LEU A 98 12.03 9.00 5.65
N VAL A 99 12.17 8.56 6.91
CA VAL A 99 12.23 7.13 7.25
C VAL A 99 10.90 6.43 6.93
N LEU A 100 9.77 7.06 7.28
CA LEU A 100 8.44 6.55 6.94
C LEU A 100 8.28 6.35 5.44
N ASP A 101 8.65 7.34 4.64
CA ASP A 101 8.58 7.28 3.18
C ASP A 101 9.48 6.16 2.62
N LYS A 102 10.70 6.01 3.15
CA LYS A 102 11.60 4.89 2.78
C LYS A 102 10.99 3.53 3.11
N LEU A 103 10.38 3.36 4.29
CA LEU A 103 9.70 2.11 4.68
C LEU A 103 8.50 1.81 3.78
N GLN A 104 7.69 2.83 3.45
CA GLN A 104 6.54 2.67 2.55
C GLN A 104 6.96 2.27 1.13
N CYS A 105 8.17 2.66 0.71
CA CYS A 105 8.80 2.28 -0.55
C CYS A 105 9.63 0.97 -0.47
N LYS A 106 9.63 0.27 0.68
CA LYS A 106 10.46 -0.94 0.93
C LYS A 106 11.97 -0.70 0.76
N LEU A 107 12.43 0.53 0.99
CA LEU A 107 13.83 0.91 1.00
C LEU A 107 14.41 0.79 2.42
N SER A 108 15.74 0.78 2.53
CA SER A 108 16.40 0.79 3.84
C SER A 108 16.05 2.07 4.62
N PRO A 109 15.64 1.98 5.90
CA PRO A 109 15.31 3.12 6.74
C PRO A 109 16.54 3.95 7.19
N THR A 110 17.75 3.55 6.81
CA THR A 110 18.97 4.27 7.16
C THR A 110 18.96 5.70 6.62
N ILE A 111 19.27 6.66 7.47
CA ILE A 111 19.45 8.08 7.12
C ILE A 111 20.94 8.37 7.05
N SER A 112 21.40 9.02 5.99
CA SER A 112 22.79 9.43 5.82
C SER A 112 22.98 10.90 6.17
N LYS A 113 24.25 11.36 6.26
CA LYS A 113 24.55 12.77 6.52
C LYS A 113 24.02 13.68 5.40
N GLU A 114 24.08 13.23 4.14
CA GLU A 114 23.58 13.96 2.98
C GLU A 114 22.07 14.18 3.05
N ASP A 115 21.31 13.20 3.56
CA ASP A 115 19.87 13.33 3.78
C ASP A 115 19.56 14.42 4.81
N LEU A 116 20.34 14.50 5.89
CA LEU A 116 20.18 15.54 6.91
C LEU A 116 20.51 16.95 6.40
N VAL A 117 21.53 17.08 5.55
CA VAL A 117 21.87 18.35 4.88
C VAL A 117 20.76 18.77 3.93
N LYS A 118 20.19 17.85 3.14
CA LYS A 118 19.03 18.12 2.28
C LYS A 118 17.81 18.59 3.07
N LEU A 119 17.59 18.01 4.25
CA LEU A 119 16.50 18.41 5.16
C LEU A 119 16.79 19.71 5.94
N LYS A 120 17.96 20.32 5.72
CA LYS A 120 18.46 21.53 6.40
C LYS A 120 18.54 21.38 7.92
N ILE A 121 18.76 20.15 8.39
CA ILE A 121 18.93 19.83 9.82
C ILE A 121 20.39 20.05 10.21
N LEU A 122 21.29 19.65 9.32
CA LEU A 122 22.70 20.02 9.40
C LEU A 122 22.97 21.18 8.45
N LYS A 123 23.62 22.23 8.97
CA LYS A 123 24.30 23.20 8.12
C LYS A 123 25.56 22.53 7.59
N ASN A 124 25.76 22.61 6.28
CA ASN A 124 27.01 22.18 5.67
C ASN A 124 28.09 23.14 6.16
N GLU A 125 28.83 22.79 7.20
CA GLU A 125 30.13 23.39 7.49
C GLU A 125 31.10 22.89 6.40
N LEU A 126 30.93 23.41 5.18
CA LEU A 126 31.98 23.41 4.18
C LEU A 126 33.02 24.40 4.68
N LYS A 127 33.97 23.88 5.45
CA LYS A 127 35.23 24.54 5.73
C LYS A 127 36.29 24.06 4.74
#